data_AF-A0A8H7FLU1-F1
#
_entry.id   AF-A0A8H7FLU1-F1
#
_cell.length_a   1.000
_cell.length_b   1.000
_cell.length_c   1.000
_cell.angle_alpha   90.00
_cell.angle_beta   90.00
_cell.angle_gamma   90.00
#
_symmetry.space_group_name_H-M   'P 1'
#
loop_
_entity.id
_entity.type
_entity.pdbx_description
1 polymer ?
#
loop_
_entity_poly.entity_id
_entity_poly.type
_entity_poly.pdbx_seq_one_letter_code
_entity_poly.pdbx_strand_id
1 'polypeptide(L)'
;MRSYLSRVSKEPPDFYFQHLLRGWIKFVAPLTPSNIGDISRLKCVQDADEPLMTRIPRTVFELLYAIALVDMDDDQYSENSLSLYSSAWPTLWIWVQYIYPIHHSLLQQKNATMNFIHHATFGVRYNLFLGTLMKFVHNSTLPTFADIMDADPKISSMMADMWMREGLDKYKVHGFQSAGFTDKFGARPIFLEHVVSACGSAEGIINIICQRLRRNLGHSSRSYREIQCELRFLYSHISQDEPSPLVSPMCGSPRLAITLMQVLSHVVSKAYKSETSIRDWLMCSCVAFVPRITERSPVIYQIIVDIINHDFIPLLLRSIALVQSTSKMHEAFVQCVISTVKGVFCPAIVHREIAFLMERSFSIVAKASSKVQPPARSHAQIKSSFEELRDLIARGGEYKEYRKGDNRSILYCGNGMVNNLRLRSCNFRIPNSSNSVTNPPRSIDVLGVRFYFTAVESAKKSTGLATRFSALT
;
A
#
# COMPACT_ATOMS: atom_id res chain seq x y z
N MET A 1 -6.25 41.75 12.71
CA MET A 1 -6.10 40.58 11.81
C MET A 1 -7.30 40.38 10.89
N ARG A 2 -8.55 40.24 11.38
CA ARG A 2 -9.72 40.09 10.48
C ARG A 2 -9.89 41.21 9.45
N SER A 3 -9.78 42.46 9.88
CA SER A 3 -9.79 43.61 8.96
C SER A 3 -8.60 43.62 7.98
N TYR A 4 -7.52 42.87 8.24
CA TYR A 4 -6.39 42.74 7.33
C TYR A 4 -6.69 41.65 6.29
N LEU A 5 -7.14 40.47 6.73
CA LEU A 5 -7.53 39.36 5.87
C LEU A 5 -8.70 39.69 4.93
N SER A 6 -9.64 40.55 5.36
CA SER A 6 -10.80 40.94 4.55
C SER A 6 -10.50 41.94 3.43
N ARG A 7 -9.27 42.50 3.37
CA ARG A 7 -8.90 43.55 2.41
C ARG A 7 -8.31 43.01 1.12
N VAL A 8 -8.10 41.71 1.00
CA VAL A 8 -7.43 41.11 -0.16
C VAL A 8 -8.27 39.99 -0.74
N SER A 9 -8.50 40.09 -2.04
CA SER A 9 -9.13 39.04 -2.84
C SER A 9 -8.29 37.76 -2.76
N LYS A 10 -8.96 36.60 -2.71
CA LYS A 10 -8.28 35.30 -2.83
C LYS A 10 -7.77 35.04 -4.24
N GLU A 11 -8.19 35.86 -5.21
CA GLU A 11 -7.77 35.78 -6.60
C GLU A 11 -6.98 37.03 -7.00
N PRO A 12 -5.76 36.86 -7.59
CA PRO A 12 -5.08 35.59 -7.87
C PRO A 12 -4.45 34.96 -6.60
N PRO A 13 -4.36 33.60 -6.51
CA PRO A 13 -3.87 32.89 -5.31
C PRO A 13 -2.47 33.31 -4.85
N ASP A 14 -1.55 33.53 -5.78
CA ASP A 14 -0.17 33.93 -5.48
C ASP A 14 -0.12 35.30 -4.77
N PHE A 15 -0.87 36.29 -5.25
CA PHE A 15 -0.92 37.61 -4.59
C PHE A 15 -1.52 37.53 -3.18
N TYR A 16 -2.58 36.74 -3.02
CA TYR A 16 -3.17 36.49 -1.71
C TYR A 16 -2.14 35.86 -0.75
N PHE A 17 -1.41 34.85 -1.23
CA PHE A 17 -0.37 34.19 -0.44
C PHE A 17 0.76 35.13 -0.04
N GLN A 18 1.29 35.94 -0.97
CA GLN A 18 2.28 36.98 -0.66
C GLN A 18 1.78 37.94 0.42
N HIS A 19 0.50 38.33 0.35
CA HIS A 19 -0.09 39.21 1.35
C HIS A 19 -0.12 38.57 2.74
N LEU A 20 -0.52 37.30 2.84
CA LEU A 20 -0.51 36.58 4.11
C LEU A 20 0.90 36.47 4.69
N LEU A 21 1.89 36.13 3.86
CA LEU A 21 3.29 36.03 4.29
C LEU A 21 3.86 37.36 4.75
N ARG A 22 3.57 38.46 4.04
CA ARG A 22 3.94 39.82 4.48
C ARG A 22 3.27 40.17 5.81
N GLY A 23 2.01 39.79 5.99
CA GLY A 23 1.32 39.91 7.27
C GLY A 23 2.03 39.14 8.39
N TRP A 24 2.46 37.92 8.12
CA TRP A 24 3.17 37.09 9.08
C TRP A 24 4.51 37.70 9.48
N ILE A 25 5.32 38.06 8.49
CA ILE A 25 6.64 38.67 8.68
C ILE A 25 6.53 40.00 9.43
N LYS A 26 5.47 40.78 9.19
CA LYS A 26 5.28 42.08 9.85
C LYS A 26 4.74 41.97 11.27
N PHE A 27 3.80 41.07 11.52
CA PHE A 27 3.01 41.08 12.77
C PHE A 27 3.31 39.94 13.73
N VAL A 28 3.80 38.79 13.24
CA VAL A 28 3.99 37.58 14.06
C VAL A 28 5.47 37.24 14.21
N ALA A 29 6.23 37.26 13.11
CA ALA A 29 7.64 36.89 13.13
C ALA A 29 8.48 37.70 14.15
N PRO A 30 8.34 39.03 14.31
CA PRO A 30 9.15 39.82 15.25
C PRO A 30 8.85 39.51 16.71
N LEU A 31 7.69 38.90 17.00
CA LEU A 31 7.26 38.50 18.34
C LEU A 31 7.50 37.01 18.62
N THR A 32 7.95 36.26 17.61
CA THR A 32 8.19 34.82 17.74
C THR A 32 9.62 34.63 18.28
N PRO A 33 9.79 33.99 19.44
CA PRO A 33 11.11 33.71 19.97
C PRO A 33 11.85 32.71 19.08
N SER A 34 13.18 32.74 19.11
CA SER A 34 14.01 31.78 18.37
C SER A 34 13.91 30.35 18.90
N ASN A 35 13.45 30.17 20.14
CA ASN A 35 13.24 28.86 20.77
C ASN A 35 11.76 28.62 21.06
N ILE A 36 11.26 27.45 20.66
CA ILE A 36 9.89 26.99 20.91
C ILE A 36 9.49 27.03 22.40
N GLY A 37 10.42 26.73 23.31
CA GLY A 37 10.14 26.70 24.75
C GLY A 37 9.69 28.05 25.31
N ASP A 38 10.14 29.14 24.68
CA ASP A 38 9.83 30.50 25.10
C ASP A 38 8.48 31.00 24.59
N ILE A 39 7.81 30.31 23.65
CA ILE A 39 6.46 30.70 23.20
C ILE A 39 5.49 30.77 24.38
N SER A 40 5.58 29.81 25.29
CA SER A 40 4.71 29.74 26.48
C SER A 40 4.81 30.96 27.40
N ARG A 41 5.90 31.74 27.29
CA ARG A 41 6.18 32.95 28.08
C ARG A 41 5.67 34.23 27.41
N LEU A 42 5.22 34.16 26.16
CA LEU A 42 4.70 35.32 25.46
C LEU A 42 3.41 35.80 26.15
N LYS A 43 3.30 37.10 26.40
CA LYS A 43 2.12 37.69 27.02
C LYS A 43 0.83 37.35 26.24
N CYS A 44 0.86 37.42 24.91
CA CYS A 44 -0.30 37.07 24.07
C CYS A 44 -0.73 35.60 24.19
N VAL A 45 0.17 34.71 24.60
CA VAL A 45 -0.06 33.28 24.83
C VAL A 45 -0.62 33.05 26.24
N GLN A 46 -0.12 33.81 27.23
CA GLN A 46 -0.61 33.79 28.61
C GLN A 46 -2.02 34.40 28.74
N ASP A 47 -2.28 35.47 28.00
CA ASP A 47 -3.55 36.22 27.99
C ASP A 47 -4.60 35.60 27.04
N ALA A 48 -4.30 34.46 26.39
CA ALA A 48 -5.21 33.82 25.44
C ALA A 48 -6.36 33.10 26.18
N ASP A 49 -7.48 33.82 26.37
CA ASP A 49 -8.74 33.26 26.88
C ASP A 49 -9.58 32.65 25.75
N GLU A 50 -9.59 31.31 25.65
CA GLU A 50 -10.61 30.58 24.91
C GLU A 50 -11.07 29.34 25.69
N PRO A 51 -12.37 28.98 25.62
CA PRO A 51 -13.02 28.00 26.50
C PRO A 51 -12.54 26.54 26.30
N LEU A 52 -11.54 26.33 25.44
CA LEU A 52 -10.99 25.02 25.05
C LEU A 52 -9.51 24.84 25.43
N MET A 53 -9.01 25.60 26.42
CA MET A 53 -7.70 25.39 27.06
C MET A 53 -6.53 25.35 26.08
N THR A 54 -6.37 26.39 25.27
CA THR A 54 -5.14 26.53 24.49
C THR A 54 -4.63 27.94 24.55
N ARG A 55 -3.47 28.07 25.21
CA ARG A 55 -2.55 29.18 25.14
C ARG A 55 -2.03 29.35 23.70
N ILE A 56 -2.92 29.66 22.76
CA ILE A 56 -2.65 29.89 21.33
C ILE A 56 -3.40 31.17 20.96
N PRO A 57 -2.69 32.27 20.63
CA PRO A 57 -3.34 33.51 20.27
C PRO A 57 -4.18 33.33 19.00
N ARG A 58 -5.46 33.69 19.06
CA ARG A 58 -6.41 33.53 17.95
C ARG A 58 -5.91 34.14 16.64
N THR A 59 -5.31 35.33 16.70
CA THR A 59 -4.82 36.05 15.52
C THR A 59 -3.64 35.35 14.85
N VAL A 60 -2.76 34.72 15.64
CA VAL A 60 -1.66 33.91 15.14
C VAL A 60 -2.22 32.67 14.46
N PHE A 61 -3.16 31.97 15.11
CA PHE A 61 -3.80 30.79 14.55
C PHE A 61 -4.55 31.09 13.24
N GLU A 62 -5.38 32.14 13.22
CA GLU A 62 -6.16 32.53 12.02
C GLU A 62 -5.23 32.81 10.82
N LEU A 63 -4.11 33.51 11.03
CA LEU A 63 -3.16 33.82 9.95
C LEU A 63 -2.37 32.58 9.51
N LEU A 64 -1.88 31.78 10.47
CA LEU A 64 -1.15 30.53 10.18
C LEU A 64 -2.04 29.55 9.40
N TYR A 65 -3.31 29.44 9.82
CA TYR A 65 -4.31 28.61 9.15
C TYR A 65 -4.61 29.10 7.73
N ALA A 66 -4.76 30.42 7.54
CA ALA A 66 -4.94 30.99 6.21
C ALA A 66 -3.76 30.66 5.28
N ILE A 67 -2.52 30.80 5.77
CA ILE A 67 -1.29 30.45 5.02
C ILE A 67 -1.28 28.97 4.65
N ALA A 68 -1.63 28.09 5.59
CA ALA A 68 -1.67 26.64 5.37
C ALA A 68 -2.70 26.21 4.32
N LEU A 69 -3.82 26.93 4.21
CA LEU A 69 -4.91 26.61 3.29
C LEU A 69 -4.79 27.21 1.89
N VAL A 70 -3.80 28.08 1.62
CA VAL A 70 -3.58 28.54 0.25
C VAL A 70 -3.09 27.36 -0.57
N ASP A 71 -3.96 26.79 -1.39
CA ASP A 71 -3.60 25.74 -2.33
C ASP A 71 -3.01 26.40 -3.58
N MET A 72 -1.76 26.07 -3.89
CA MET A 72 -1.07 26.53 -5.08
C MET A 72 -0.28 25.34 -5.62
N ASP A 73 -0.47 25.07 -6.90
CA ASP A 73 0.34 24.10 -7.64
C ASP A 73 1.76 24.67 -7.85
N ASP A 74 2.72 23.78 -8.10
CA ASP A 74 4.15 24.12 -8.27
C ASP A 74 4.36 25.30 -9.25
N ASP A 75 3.59 25.35 -10.34
CA ASP A 75 3.69 26.36 -11.39
C ASP A 75 3.09 27.74 -11.03
N GLN A 76 2.45 27.86 -9.86
CA GLN A 76 1.74 29.07 -9.44
C GLN A 76 2.53 29.92 -8.45
N TYR A 77 3.64 29.41 -7.88
CA TYR A 77 4.49 30.19 -6.98
C TYR A 77 5.40 31.13 -7.76
N SER A 78 5.23 32.44 -7.56
CA SER A 78 6.23 33.40 -8.03
C SER A 78 7.51 33.31 -7.19
N GLU A 79 8.65 33.72 -7.75
CA GLU A 79 9.92 33.85 -7.01
C GLU A 79 9.77 34.71 -5.75
N ASN A 80 8.93 35.75 -5.81
CA ASN A 80 8.60 36.59 -4.68
C ASN A 80 7.88 35.83 -3.57
N SER A 81 6.90 34.98 -3.91
CA SER A 81 6.21 34.12 -2.94
C SER A 81 7.17 33.12 -2.29
N LEU A 82 8.06 32.49 -3.06
CA LEU A 82 9.05 31.55 -2.54
C LEU A 82 10.04 32.23 -1.58
N SER A 83 10.54 33.40 -1.96
CA SER A 83 11.43 34.21 -1.12
C SER A 83 10.76 34.63 0.20
N LEU A 84 9.51 35.11 0.12
CA LEU A 84 8.72 35.45 1.31
C LEU A 84 8.45 34.23 2.19
N TYR A 85 8.17 33.06 1.59
CA TYR A 85 7.89 31.84 2.33
C TYR A 85 9.14 31.36 3.07
N SER A 86 10.29 31.32 2.38
CA SER A 86 11.58 30.98 2.99
C SER A 86 11.90 31.90 4.18
N SER A 87 11.67 33.21 4.01
CA SER A 87 11.88 34.20 5.08
C SER A 87 10.93 34.01 6.27
N ALA A 88 9.68 33.63 6.01
CA ALA A 88 8.66 33.41 7.06
C ALA A 88 8.82 32.05 7.76
N TRP A 89 9.34 31.05 7.07
CA TRP A 89 9.33 29.65 7.47
C TRP A 89 9.84 29.39 8.90
N PRO A 90 11.00 29.91 9.34
CA PRO A 90 11.52 29.60 10.68
C PRO A 90 10.52 29.91 11.79
N THR A 91 9.81 31.04 11.67
CA THR A 91 8.81 31.45 12.66
C THR A 91 7.47 30.74 12.48
N LEU A 92 7.03 30.47 11.23
CA LEU A 92 5.87 29.61 10.95
C LEU A 92 6.05 28.23 11.60
N TRP A 93 7.23 27.65 11.43
CA TRP A 93 7.57 26.32 11.90
C TRP A 93 7.58 26.23 13.43
N ILE A 94 8.16 27.22 14.11
CA ILE A 94 8.15 27.31 15.58
C ILE A 94 6.71 27.29 16.13
N TRP A 95 5.78 28.01 15.49
CA TRP A 95 4.37 27.98 15.88
C TRP A 95 3.69 26.65 15.58
N VAL A 96 3.94 26.04 14.42
CA VAL A 96 3.41 24.71 14.08
C VAL A 96 3.88 23.66 15.10
N GLN A 97 5.17 23.65 15.42
CA GLN A 97 5.76 22.76 16.41
C GLN A 97 5.22 22.99 17.82
N TYR A 98 4.84 24.22 18.18
CA TYR A 98 4.23 24.52 19.48
C TYR A 98 2.77 24.06 19.56
N ILE A 99 1.99 24.30 18.51
CA ILE A 99 0.56 23.95 18.46
C ILE A 99 0.37 22.43 18.38
N TYR A 100 1.25 21.72 17.67
CA TYR A 100 1.15 20.27 17.43
C TYR A 100 1.05 19.40 18.71
N PRO A 101 1.98 19.46 19.68
CA PRO A 101 1.89 18.67 20.90
C PRO A 101 0.70 19.08 21.79
N ILE A 102 0.32 20.37 21.78
CA ILE A 102 -0.87 20.85 22.49
C ILE A 102 -2.13 20.21 21.91
N HIS A 103 -2.24 20.17 20.57
CA HIS A 103 -3.35 19.49 19.88
C HIS A 103 -3.45 18.02 20.31
N HIS A 104 -2.35 17.28 20.30
CA HIS A 104 -2.35 15.86 20.65
C HIS A 104 -2.67 15.59 22.11
N SER A 105 -2.08 16.36 23.03
CA SER A 105 -2.36 16.23 24.46
C SER A 105 -3.85 16.42 24.76
N LEU A 106 -4.46 17.44 24.15
CA LEU A 106 -5.89 17.70 24.32
C LEU A 106 -6.77 16.65 23.64
N LEU A 107 -6.39 16.18 22.44
CA LEU A 107 -7.09 15.11 21.73
C LEU A 107 -7.12 13.85 22.59
N GLN A 108 -5.99 13.46 23.20
CA GLN A 108 -5.92 12.30 24.11
C GLN A 108 -6.81 12.46 25.35
N GLN A 109 -6.80 13.65 25.97
CA GLN A 109 -7.63 13.92 27.15
C GLN A 109 -9.14 13.90 26.84
N LYS A 110 -9.54 14.32 25.64
CA LYS A 110 -10.95 14.54 25.28
C LYS A 110 -11.54 13.47 24.38
N ASN A 111 -10.75 12.53 23.85
CA ASN A 111 -11.19 11.59 22.80
C ASN A 111 -12.49 10.84 23.14
N ALA A 112 -12.62 10.37 24.39
CA ALA A 112 -13.80 9.63 24.83
C ALA A 112 -15.03 10.51 25.10
N THR A 113 -14.86 11.82 25.23
CA THR A 113 -15.92 12.78 25.64
C THR A 113 -16.08 13.92 24.63
N MET A 114 -15.62 13.75 23.39
CA MET A 114 -15.70 14.82 22.39
C MET A 114 -17.15 15.05 21.98
N ASN A 115 -17.60 16.30 22.14
CA ASN A 115 -18.83 16.76 21.50
C ASN A 115 -18.54 17.32 20.10
N PHE A 116 -19.61 17.67 19.36
CA PHE A 116 -19.50 18.20 18.00
C PHE A 116 -18.60 19.45 17.89
N ILE A 117 -18.66 20.37 18.86
CA ILE A 117 -17.85 21.60 18.87
C ILE A 117 -16.36 21.24 19.00
N HIS A 118 -16.01 20.31 19.89
CA HIS A 118 -14.63 19.82 20.00
C HIS A 118 -14.16 19.23 18.68
N HIS A 119 -14.94 18.35 18.05
CA HIS A 119 -14.59 17.76 16.76
C HIS A 119 -14.29 18.82 15.69
N ALA A 120 -15.13 19.86 15.58
CA ALA A 120 -14.91 20.96 14.65
C ALA A 120 -13.59 21.70 14.94
N THR A 121 -13.32 22.07 16.20
CA THR A 121 -12.09 22.77 16.58
C THR A 121 -10.83 21.92 16.34
N PHE A 122 -10.85 20.63 16.70
CA PHE A 122 -9.74 19.73 16.44
C PHE A 122 -9.53 19.53 14.93
N GLY A 123 -10.61 19.43 14.15
CA GLY A 123 -10.53 19.35 12.70
C GLY A 123 -9.84 20.57 12.07
N VAL A 124 -10.16 21.79 12.52
CA VAL A 124 -9.50 23.01 12.02
C VAL A 124 -7.99 23.00 12.34
N ARG A 125 -7.60 22.59 13.54
CA ARG A 125 -6.18 22.45 13.92
C ARG A 125 -5.48 21.34 13.13
N TYR A 126 -6.15 20.23 12.89
CA TYR A 126 -5.60 19.14 12.11
C TYR A 126 -5.33 19.60 10.66
N ASN A 127 -6.29 20.31 10.07
CA ASN A 127 -6.17 20.89 8.74
C ASN A 127 -5.05 21.94 8.64
N LEU A 128 -4.73 22.64 9.74
CA LEU A 128 -3.54 23.50 9.78
C LEU A 128 -2.27 22.68 9.50
N PHE A 129 -2.05 21.61 10.28
CA PHE A 129 -0.85 20.79 10.14
C PHE A 129 -0.81 20.11 8.77
N LEU A 130 -1.93 19.50 8.37
CA LEU A 130 -2.05 18.83 7.09
C LEU A 130 -1.78 19.80 5.93
N GLY A 131 -2.40 20.98 5.91
CA GLY A 131 -2.21 21.98 4.87
C GLY A 131 -0.76 22.48 4.79
N THR A 132 -0.15 22.80 5.94
CA THR A 132 1.27 23.21 5.98
C THR A 132 2.20 22.11 5.47
N LEU A 133 2.00 20.86 5.90
CA LEU A 133 2.88 19.74 5.52
C LEU A 133 2.65 19.29 4.08
N MET A 134 1.41 19.28 3.58
CA MET A 134 1.10 18.91 2.20
C MET A 134 1.75 19.85 1.17
N LYS A 135 2.05 21.11 1.52
CA LYS A 135 2.83 22.01 0.66
C LYS A 135 4.19 21.41 0.29
N PHE A 136 4.89 20.80 1.24
CA PHE A 136 6.17 20.15 1.00
C PHE A 136 6.05 18.90 0.13
N VAL A 137 4.91 18.19 0.21
CA VAL A 137 4.66 17.01 -0.62
C VAL A 137 4.36 17.40 -2.05
N HIS A 138 3.52 18.42 -2.25
CA HIS A 138 3.14 18.87 -3.58
C HIS A 138 4.31 19.56 -4.29
N ASN A 139 4.99 20.47 -3.59
CA ASN A 139 6.02 21.35 -4.13
C ASN A 139 7.45 20.85 -3.89
N SER A 140 7.63 19.53 -3.71
CA SER A 140 8.90 18.92 -3.31
C SER A 140 10.04 19.09 -4.33
N THR A 141 9.69 19.49 -5.56
CA THR A 141 10.58 19.75 -6.71
C THR A 141 11.12 21.19 -6.72
N LEU A 142 10.47 22.12 -6.03
CA LEU A 142 10.92 23.50 -5.92
C LEU A 142 12.09 23.59 -4.92
N PRO A 143 13.24 24.21 -5.30
CA PRO A 143 14.42 24.27 -4.45
C PRO A 143 14.14 24.79 -3.04
N THR A 144 13.34 25.84 -2.91
CA THR A 144 12.99 26.42 -1.60
C THR A 144 12.37 25.41 -0.63
N PHE A 145 11.45 24.55 -1.11
CA PHE A 145 10.82 23.56 -0.24
C PHE A 145 11.76 22.37 0.03
N ALA A 146 12.61 22.00 -0.93
CA ALA A 146 13.64 20.98 -0.73
C ALA A 146 14.67 21.44 0.32
N ASP A 147 15.21 22.65 0.20
CA ASP A 147 16.19 23.23 1.12
C ASP A 147 15.66 23.31 2.56
N ILE A 148 14.39 23.72 2.72
CA ILE A 148 13.73 23.74 4.02
C ILE A 148 13.62 22.33 4.61
N MET A 149 13.20 21.34 3.82
CA MET A 149 13.06 19.95 4.29
C MET A 149 14.41 19.36 4.73
N ASP A 150 15.46 19.65 3.97
CA ASP A 150 16.81 19.16 4.25
C ASP A 150 17.39 19.84 5.51
N ALA A 151 17.06 21.12 5.74
CA ALA A 151 17.46 21.84 6.94
C ALA A 151 16.70 21.41 8.22
N ASP A 152 15.44 20.97 8.08
CA ASP A 152 14.53 20.67 9.20
C ASP A 152 13.96 19.23 9.14
N PRO A 153 14.72 18.19 9.57
CA PRO A 153 14.24 16.79 9.53
C PRO A 153 12.99 16.53 10.39
N LYS A 154 12.71 17.43 11.35
CA LYS A 154 11.49 17.38 12.18
C LYS A 154 10.20 17.49 11.36
N ILE A 155 10.24 18.03 10.14
CA ILE A 155 9.07 18.11 9.27
C ILE A 155 8.64 16.69 8.87
N SER A 156 9.56 15.87 8.37
CA SER A 156 9.30 14.46 8.05
C SER A 156 8.89 13.66 9.28
N SER A 157 9.50 13.93 10.44
CA SER A 157 9.09 13.32 11.71
C SER A 157 7.63 13.64 12.06
N MET A 158 7.17 14.88 11.89
CA MET A 158 5.78 15.25 12.15
C MET A 158 4.81 14.60 11.15
N MET A 159 5.17 14.55 9.86
CA MET A 159 4.38 13.85 8.84
C MET A 159 4.21 12.36 9.17
N ALA A 160 5.31 11.70 9.55
CA ALA A 160 5.31 10.28 9.94
C ALA A 160 4.47 10.04 11.20
N ASP A 161 4.58 10.90 12.21
CA ASP A 161 3.79 10.81 13.45
C ASP A 161 2.29 10.99 13.17
N MET A 162 1.90 11.98 12.35
CA MET A 162 0.51 12.15 11.92
C MET A 162 -0.02 10.90 11.19
N TRP A 163 0.77 10.37 10.26
CA TRP A 163 0.40 9.19 9.48
C TRP A 163 0.22 7.94 10.32
N MET A 164 1.12 7.70 11.26
CA MET A 164 1.00 6.61 12.22
C MET A 164 -0.23 6.81 13.13
N ARG A 165 -0.44 8.01 13.68
CA ARG A 165 -1.54 8.29 14.63
C ARG A 165 -2.91 8.07 14.03
N GLU A 166 -3.15 8.56 12.81
CA GLU A 166 -4.40 8.29 12.08
C GLU A 166 -4.63 6.78 11.90
N GLY A 167 -3.57 6.01 11.64
CA GLY A 167 -3.67 4.56 11.50
C GLY A 167 -3.96 3.82 12.80
N LEU A 168 -3.56 4.40 13.93
CA LEU A 168 -3.86 3.91 15.28
C LEU A 168 -5.23 4.38 15.80
N ASP A 169 -5.74 5.51 15.31
CA ASP A 169 -7.01 6.10 15.74
C ASP A 169 -8.21 5.21 15.38
N LYS A 170 -8.84 4.63 16.41
CA LYS A 170 -10.02 3.77 16.27
C LYS A 170 -11.28 4.58 15.95
N TYR A 171 -11.33 5.84 16.39
CA TYR A 171 -12.48 6.73 16.23
C TYR A 171 -12.45 7.49 14.91
N LYS A 172 -11.29 7.49 14.24
CA LYS A 172 -11.11 8.06 12.89
C LYS A 172 -11.46 9.55 12.87
N VAL A 173 -11.10 10.26 13.93
CA VAL A 173 -11.48 11.65 14.23
C VAL A 173 -11.14 12.58 13.06
N HIS A 174 -10.06 12.28 12.34
CA HIS A 174 -9.56 13.07 11.22
C HIS A 174 -9.55 12.31 9.88
N GLY A 175 -10.18 11.14 9.80
CA GLY A 175 -10.11 10.29 8.61
C GLY A 175 -8.72 9.69 8.38
N PHE A 176 -8.30 9.56 7.12
CA PHE A 176 -6.97 9.03 6.75
C PHE A 176 -6.20 9.97 5.79
N GLN A 177 -6.40 11.27 5.93
CA GLN A 177 -5.95 12.29 4.97
C GLN A 177 -4.43 12.36 4.85
N SER A 178 -3.69 12.04 5.92
CA SER A 178 -2.23 12.02 5.90
C SER A 178 -1.66 10.92 5.00
N ALA A 179 -2.48 10.02 4.45
CA ALA A 179 -2.06 9.11 3.38
C ALA A 179 -1.47 9.90 2.20
N GLY A 180 -1.88 11.16 1.99
CA GLY A 180 -1.29 12.04 0.98
C GLY A 180 0.22 12.21 1.11
N PHE A 181 0.78 12.10 2.33
CA PHE A 181 2.23 12.18 2.54
C PHE A 181 2.99 11.05 1.84
N THR A 182 2.36 9.91 1.58
CA THR A 182 3.02 8.77 0.95
C THR A 182 3.01 8.81 -0.58
N ASP A 183 2.34 9.79 -1.19
CA ASP A 183 2.09 9.83 -2.65
C ASP A 183 3.38 10.11 -3.46
N LYS A 184 3.88 11.35 -3.39
CA LYS A 184 5.15 11.74 -4.03
C LYS A 184 6.35 11.59 -3.09
N PHE A 185 6.11 11.76 -1.78
CA PHE A 185 7.16 11.85 -0.77
C PHE A 185 7.49 10.51 -0.11
N GLY A 186 6.59 9.52 -0.23
CA GLY A 186 6.75 8.17 0.34
C GLY A 186 8.02 7.44 -0.13
N ALA A 187 8.51 7.75 -1.33
CA ALA A 187 9.73 7.15 -1.87
C ALA A 187 11.03 7.74 -1.31
N ARG A 188 10.98 8.84 -0.54
CA ARG A 188 12.20 9.44 0.03
C ARG A 188 12.72 8.61 1.21
N PRO A 189 14.01 8.21 1.23
CA PRO A 189 14.58 7.43 2.32
C PRO A 189 14.37 8.04 3.71
N ILE A 190 14.58 9.36 3.85
CA ILE A 190 14.44 10.07 5.13
C ILE A 190 13.02 10.00 5.70
N PHE A 191 11.99 10.02 4.84
CA PHE A 191 10.61 9.88 5.29
C PHE A 191 10.35 8.47 5.78
N LEU A 192 10.80 7.46 5.02
CA LEU A 192 10.65 6.07 5.40
C LEU A 192 11.34 5.77 6.74
N GLU A 193 12.53 6.29 6.99
CA GLU A 193 13.23 6.17 8.27
C GLU A 193 12.40 6.71 9.44
N HIS A 194 11.80 7.90 9.27
CA HIS A 194 10.92 8.46 10.29
C HIS A 194 9.63 7.65 10.47
N VAL A 195 9.06 7.11 9.41
CA VAL A 195 7.88 6.23 9.48
C VAL A 195 8.21 4.91 10.19
N VAL A 196 9.39 4.31 9.92
CA VAL A 196 9.88 3.12 10.63
C VAL A 196 10.07 3.42 12.10
N SER A 197 10.73 4.54 12.42
CA SER A 197 10.94 4.98 13.80
C SER A 197 9.62 5.19 14.55
N ALA A 198 8.65 5.88 13.93
CA ALA A 198 7.32 6.08 14.52
C ALA A 198 6.57 4.77 14.73
N CYS A 199 6.62 3.84 13.77
CA CYS A 199 5.92 2.56 13.85
C CYS A 199 6.67 1.49 14.68
N GLY A 200 7.90 1.77 15.10
CA GLY A 200 8.78 0.84 15.82
C GLY A 200 9.46 -0.22 14.95
N SER A 201 8.87 -0.61 13.82
CA SER A 201 9.48 -1.54 12.85
C SER A 201 8.84 -1.45 11.47
N ALA A 202 9.47 -2.07 10.47
CA ALA A 202 8.94 -2.19 9.12
C ALA A 202 7.66 -3.05 9.05
N GLU A 203 7.55 -4.09 9.88
CA GLU A 203 6.30 -4.86 10.08
C GLU A 203 5.20 -4.00 10.73
N GLY A 204 5.60 -3.11 11.64
CA GLY A 204 4.73 -2.08 12.21
C GLY A 204 4.05 -1.26 11.12
N ILE A 205 4.80 -0.81 10.12
CA ILE A 205 4.29 -0.06 8.96
C ILE A 205 3.22 -0.86 8.23
N ILE A 206 3.50 -2.11 7.86
CA ILE A 206 2.54 -2.95 7.14
C ILE A 206 1.26 -3.17 7.96
N ASN A 207 1.40 -3.35 9.27
CA ASN A 207 0.27 -3.47 10.19
C ASN A 207 -0.58 -2.20 10.24
N ILE A 208 0.05 -1.02 10.28
CA ILE A 208 -0.62 0.28 10.25
C ILE A 208 -1.34 0.49 8.92
N ILE A 209 -0.70 0.24 7.78
CA ILE A 209 -1.33 0.35 6.46
C ILE A 209 -2.55 -0.55 6.36
N CYS A 210 -2.44 -1.81 6.81
CA CYS A 210 -3.57 -2.73 6.84
C CYS A 210 -4.74 -2.21 7.69
N GLN A 211 -4.44 -1.53 8.81
CA GLN A 211 -5.47 -0.91 9.65
C GLN A 211 -6.11 0.29 8.96
N ARG A 212 -5.30 1.18 8.36
CA ARG A 212 -5.76 2.35 7.61
C ARG A 212 -6.69 1.95 6.49
N LEU A 213 -6.27 1.00 5.63
CA LEU A 213 -7.09 0.47 4.53
C LEU A 213 -8.44 -0.08 5.03
N ARG A 214 -8.42 -0.98 6.02
CA ARG A 214 -9.66 -1.58 6.54
C ARG A 214 -10.59 -0.57 7.19
N ARG A 215 -10.03 0.34 7.99
CA ARG A 215 -10.82 1.35 8.68
C ARG A 215 -11.41 2.37 7.72
N ASN A 216 -10.68 2.72 6.65
CA ASN A 216 -11.19 3.56 5.56
C ASN A 216 -12.34 2.86 4.83
N LEU A 217 -12.17 1.59 4.44
CA LEU A 217 -13.26 0.79 3.85
C LEU A 217 -14.48 0.62 4.77
N GLY A 218 -14.29 0.66 6.09
CA GLY A 218 -15.38 0.62 7.07
C GLY A 218 -16.00 1.98 7.40
N HIS A 219 -15.49 3.09 6.84
CA HIS A 219 -15.99 4.44 7.11
C HIS A 219 -17.24 4.77 6.27
N SER A 220 -18.14 5.64 6.75
CA SER A 220 -19.28 6.13 5.96
C SER A 220 -18.81 7.04 4.82
N SER A 221 -17.99 8.05 5.13
CA SER A 221 -17.24 8.88 4.18
C SER A 221 -15.90 8.26 3.79
N ARG A 222 -15.94 7.22 2.95
CA ARG A 222 -14.73 6.55 2.44
C ARG A 222 -13.96 7.48 1.52
N SER A 223 -12.63 7.52 1.65
CA SER A 223 -11.76 8.27 0.76
C SER A 223 -10.96 7.32 -0.11
N TYR A 224 -11.39 7.16 -1.36
CA TYR A 224 -10.71 6.27 -2.31
C TYR A 224 -9.33 6.79 -2.71
N ARG A 225 -9.12 8.11 -2.64
CA ARG A 225 -7.81 8.74 -2.87
C ARG A 225 -6.81 8.31 -1.80
N GLU A 226 -7.22 8.29 -0.53
CA GLU A 226 -6.35 7.83 0.57
C GLU A 226 -6.00 6.36 0.42
N ILE A 227 -6.96 5.50 0.07
CA ILE A 227 -6.69 4.08 -0.25
C ILE A 227 -5.68 3.96 -1.40
N GLN A 228 -5.83 4.79 -2.44
CA GLN A 228 -4.90 4.82 -3.56
C GLN A 228 -3.48 5.22 -3.13
N CYS A 229 -3.32 6.24 -2.28
CA CYS A 229 -2.01 6.67 -1.78
C CYS A 229 -1.31 5.54 -1.00
N GLU A 230 -2.02 4.82 -0.13
CA GLU A 230 -1.47 3.69 0.64
C GLU A 230 -1.03 2.53 -0.27
N LEU A 231 -1.86 2.18 -1.26
CA LEU A 231 -1.51 1.12 -2.21
C LEU A 231 -0.36 1.54 -3.12
N ARG A 232 -0.28 2.82 -3.51
CA ARG A 232 0.80 3.36 -4.34
C ARG A 232 2.13 3.29 -3.59
N PHE A 233 2.12 3.65 -2.31
CA PHE A 233 3.28 3.56 -1.43
C PHE A 233 3.80 2.12 -1.29
N LEU A 234 2.91 1.16 -1.02
CA LEU A 234 3.30 -0.25 -1.00
C LEU A 234 3.85 -0.70 -2.37
N TYR A 235 3.23 -0.23 -3.46
CA TYR A 235 3.55 -0.71 -4.80
C TYR A 235 4.90 -0.19 -5.28
N SER A 236 5.21 1.08 -4.98
CA SER A 236 6.53 1.66 -5.27
C SER A 236 7.64 0.87 -4.56
N HIS A 237 7.43 0.43 -3.32
CA HIS A 237 8.44 -0.34 -2.60
C HIS A 237 8.59 -1.79 -3.04
N ILE A 238 7.50 -2.46 -3.44
CA ILE A 238 7.59 -3.86 -3.87
C ILE A 238 8.10 -4.01 -5.31
N SER A 239 7.96 -2.95 -6.11
CA SER A 239 8.33 -2.93 -7.53
C SER A 239 9.69 -2.29 -7.81
N GLN A 240 10.37 -1.75 -6.78
CA GLN A 240 11.72 -1.20 -6.91
C GLN A 240 12.75 -2.30 -7.17
N ASP A 241 13.72 -1.99 -8.03
CA ASP A 241 14.91 -2.82 -8.26
C ASP A 241 15.84 -2.76 -7.04
N GLU A 242 15.90 -1.62 -6.38
CA GLU A 242 16.63 -1.44 -5.13
C GLU A 242 15.93 -2.12 -3.95
N PRO A 243 16.70 -2.69 -2.99
CA PRO A 243 16.13 -3.39 -1.85
C PRO A 243 15.45 -2.42 -0.87
N SER A 244 14.12 -2.33 -0.95
CA SER A 244 13.33 -1.62 0.07
C SER A 244 13.22 -2.46 1.36
N PRO A 245 13.37 -1.84 2.56
CA PRO A 245 13.22 -2.54 3.84
C PRO A 245 11.79 -3.05 4.09
N LEU A 246 10.81 -2.61 3.28
CA LEU A 246 9.43 -3.05 3.39
C LEU A 246 9.12 -4.35 2.63
N VAL A 247 9.99 -4.79 1.70
CA VAL A 247 9.73 -5.96 0.85
C VAL A 247 9.53 -7.22 1.68
N SER A 248 10.47 -7.53 2.58
CA SER A 248 10.38 -8.73 3.42
C SER A 248 9.13 -8.71 4.32
N PRO A 249 8.83 -7.64 5.07
CA PRO A 249 7.57 -7.50 5.82
C PRO A 249 6.30 -7.62 4.97
N MET A 250 6.28 -7.06 3.76
CA MET A 250 5.12 -7.17 2.85
C MET A 250 4.90 -8.62 2.42
N CYS A 251 5.95 -9.28 1.95
CA CYS A 251 5.91 -10.66 1.46
C CYS A 251 5.72 -11.67 2.62
N GLY A 252 6.10 -11.32 3.84
CA GLY A 252 5.87 -12.12 5.04
C GLY A 252 4.50 -11.94 5.70
N SER A 253 3.60 -11.12 5.13
CA SER A 253 2.34 -10.71 5.79
C SER A 253 1.09 -11.28 5.11
N PRO A 254 0.53 -12.41 5.60
CA PRO A 254 -0.79 -12.89 5.18
C PRO A 254 -1.89 -11.85 5.41
N ARG A 255 -1.72 -11.05 6.46
CA ARG A 255 -2.61 -9.93 6.81
C ARG A 255 -2.74 -8.90 5.67
N LEU A 256 -1.64 -8.63 4.96
CA LEU A 256 -1.64 -7.73 3.81
C LEU A 256 -2.44 -8.34 2.65
N ALA A 257 -2.19 -9.61 2.33
CA ALA A 257 -2.93 -10.33 1.29
C ALA A 257 -4.45 -10.30 1.52
N ILE A 258 -4.89 -10.63 2.74
CA ILE A 258 -6.31 -10.55 3.14
C ILE A 258 -6.85 -9.13 2.96
N THR A 259 -6.09 -8.11 3.36
CA THR A 259 -6.51 -6.71 3.27
C THR A 259 -6.66 -6.27 1.80
N LEU A 260 -5.76 -6.70 0.91
CA LEU A 260 -5.86 -6.45 -0.52
C LEU A 260 -7.12 -7.09 -1.12
N MET A 261 -7.47 -8.31 -0.70
CA MET A 261 -8.71 -8.96 -1.15
C MET A 261 -9.96 -8.23 -0.66
N GLN A 262 -9.94 -7.68 0.56
CA GLN A 262 -11.03 -6.86 1.07
C GLN A 262 -11.18 -5.55 0.27
N VAL A 263 -10.08 -4.90 -0.09
CA VAL A 263 -10.10 -3.73 -0.99
C VAL A 263 -10.67 -4.13 -2.34
N LEU A 264 -10.16 -5.18 -2.98
CA LEU A 264 -10.64 -5.65 -4.28
C LEU A 264 -12.14 -5.96 -4.24
N SER A 265 -12.59 -6.70 -3.22
CA SER A 265 -14.00 -7.03 -3.01
C SER A 265 -14.91 -5.81 -2.95
N HIS A 266 -14.48 -4.77 -2.22
CA HIS A 266 -15.22 -3.51 -2.17
C HIS A 266 -15.24 -2.79 -3.52
N VAL A 267 -14.10 -2.73 -4.21
CA VAL A 267 -13.94 -1.99 -5.47
C VAL A 267 -14.75 -2.62 -6.61
N VAL A 268 -14.90 -3.94 -6.65
CA VAL A 268 -15.75 -4.63 -7.63
C VAL A 268 -17.23 -4.64 -7.27
N SER A 269 -17.58 -4.19 -6.06
CA SER A 269 -18.96 -4.23 -5.57
C SER A 269 -19.81 -3.10 -6.17
N LYS A 270 -21.13 -3.30 -6.19
CA LYS A 270 -22.09 -2.23 -6.53
C LYS A 270 -22.10 -1.07 -5.54
N ALA A 271 -21.53 -1.25 -4.35
CA ALA A 271 -21.45 -0.22 -3.32
C ALA A 271 -20.32 0.79 -3.58
N TYR A 272 -19.46 0.55 -4.58
CA TYR A 272 -18.42 1.49 -4.98
C TYR A 272 -19.03 2.73 -5.65
N LYS A 273 -18.65 3.92 -5.20
CA LYS A 273 -19.26 5.20 -5.62
C LYS A 273 -18.27 6.24 -6.18
N SER A 274 -17.03 5.86 -6.48
CA SER A 274 -16.02 6.77 -7.05
C SER A 274 -15.99 6.74 -8.59
N GLU A 275 -15.18 7.62 -9.16
CA GLU A 275 -14.82 7.62 -10.58
C GLU A 275 -14.25 6.28 -11.07
N THR A 276 -14.55 5.94 -12.33
CA THR A 276 -14.05 4.72 -12.98
C THR A 276 -12.52 4.67 -13.06
N SER A 277 -11.86 5.82 -13.25
CA SER A 277 -10.39 5.94 -13.29
C SER A 277 -9.74 5.43 -12.00
N ILE A 278 -10.25 5.88 -10.85
CA ILE A 278 -9.78 5.45 -9.52
C ILE A 278 -10.11 3.97 -9.30
N ARG A 279 -11.30 3.53 -9.72
CA ARG A 279 -11.72 2.12 -9.61
C ARG A 279 -10.76 1.20 -10.34
N ASP A 280 -10.49 1.50 -11.61
CA ASP A 280 -9.64 0.68 -12.47
C ASP A 280 -8.20 0.62 -11.95
N TRP A 281 -7.68 1.76 -11.44
CA TRP A 281 -6.38 1.79 -10.79
C TRP A 281 -6.34 0.90 -9.54
N LEU A 282 -7.32 1.03 -8.63
CA LEU A 282 -7.37 0.24 -7.41
C LEU A 282 -7.49 -1.27 -7.69
N MET A 283 -8.32 -1.66 -8.67
CA MET A 283 -8.42 -3.06 -9.11
C MET A 283 -7.09 -3.57 -9.66
N CYS A 284 -6.48 -2.80 -10.57
CA CYS A 284 -5.19 -3.15 -11.16
C CYS A 284 -4.12 -3.31 -10.10
N SER A 285 -4.01 -2.39 -9.14
CA SER A 285 -3.04 -2.49 -8.04
C SER A 285 -3.27 -3.75 -7.22
N CYS A 286 -4.50 -4.03 -6.78
CA CYS A 286 -4.78 -5.22 -5.96
C CYS A 286 -4.42 -6.53 -6.68
N VAL A 287 -4.70 -6.63 -7.98
CA VAL A 287 -4.32 -7.82 -8.79
C VAL A 287 -2.80 -7.86 -9.00
N ALA A 288 -2.17 -6.74 -9.32
CA ALA A 288 -0.72 -6.65 -9.52
C ALA A 288 0.10 -7.01 -8.28
N PHE A 289 -0.44 -6.77 -7.07
CA PHE A 289 0.22 -7.15 -5.83
C PHE A 289 0.36 -8.66 -5.66
N VAL A 290 -0.59 -9.47 -6.15
CA VAL A 290 -0.60 -10.92 -5.93
C VAL A 290 0.70 -11.60 -6.40
N PRO A 291 1.15 -11.45 -7.65
CA PRO A 291 2.42 -12.04 -8.08
C PRO A 291 3.60 -11.49 -7.29
N ARG A 292 3.60 -10.19 -6.96
CA ARG A 292 4.71 -9.55 -6.24
C ARG A 292 4.86 -10.04 -4.80
N ILE A 293 3.77 -10.16 -4.06
CA ILE A 293 3.82 -10.66 -2.68
C ILE A 293 4.09 -12.16 -2.65
N THR A 294 3.73 -12.92 -3.69
CA THR A 294 3.93 -14.38 -3.71
C THR A 294 5.33 -14.78 -4.15
N GLU A 295 5.88 -14.17 -5.20
CA GLU A 295 7.21 -14.47 -5.77
C GLU A 295 8.34 -14.43 -4.72
N ARG A 296 8.26 -13.48 -3.78
CA ARG A 296 9.30 -13.23 -2.78
C ARG A 296 8.91 -13.69 -1.36
N SER A 297 7.80 -14.42 -1.20
CA SER A 297 7.29 -14.76 0.13
C SER A 297 7.89 -16.03 0.72
N PRO A 298 8.39 -15.99 1.98
CA PRO A 298 8.74 -17.20 2.73
C PRO A 298 7.51 -18.00 3.18
N VAL A 299 6.31 -17.42 3.11
CA VAL A 299 5.02 -18.01 3.52
C VAL A 299 4.04 -18.08 2.35
N ILE A 300 4.56 -18.26 1.12
CA ILE A 300 3.80 -18.21 -0.13
C ILE A 300 2.56 -19.12 -0.10
N TYR A 301 2.69 -20.32 0.46
CA TYR A 301 1.59 -21.28 0.57
C TYR A 301 0.40 -20.67 1.31
N GLN A 302 0.64 -20.10 2.49
CA GLN A 302 -0.39 -19.47 3.32
C GLN A 302 -1.02 -18.28 2.60
N ILE A 303 -0.21 -17.45 1.94
CA ILE A 303 -0.70 -16.29 1.17
C ILE A 303 -1.64 -16.73 0.05
N ILE A 304 -1.28 -17.76 -0.73
CA ILE A 304 -2.13 -18.25 -1.82
C ILE A 304 -3.43 -18.83 -1.27
N VAL A 305 -3.36 -19.62 -0.20
CA VAL A 305 -4.55 -20.18 0.47
C VAL A 305 -5.48 -19.05 0.95
N ASP A 306 -4.94 -18.03 1.62
CA ASP A 306 -5.73 -16.88 2.10
C ASP A 306 -6.37 -16.09 0.95
N ILE A 307 -5.62 -15.86 -0.14
CA ILE A 307 -6.15 -15.18 -1.32
C ILE A 307 -7.34 -15.94 -1.92
N ILE A 308 -7.21 -17.26 -2.09
CA ILE A 308 -8.29 -18.08 -2.67
C ILE A 308 -9.49 -18.16 -1.73
N ASN A 309 -9.25 -18.31 -0.42
CA ASN A 309 -10.31 -18.31 0.59
C ASN A 309 -11.09 -16.99 0.66
N HIS A 310 -10.48 -15.88 0.23
CA HIS A 310 -11.12 -14.58 0.11
C HIS A 310 -11.71 -14.33 -1.30
N ASP A 311 -12.22 -15.38 -1.94
CA ASP A 311 -12.98 -15.34 -3.20
C ASP A 311 -12.24 -14.70 -4.38
N PHE A 312 -10.90 -14.74 -4.42
CA PHE A 312 -10.14 -14.03 -5.45
C PHE A 312 -10.56 -14.38 -6.88
N ILE A 313 -10.83 -15.66 -7.20
CA ILE A 313 -11.25 -16.07 -8.55
C ILE A 313 -12.59 -15.41 -8.96
N PRO A 314 -13.68 -15.51 -8.18
CA PRO A 314 -14.89 -14.72 -8.41
C PRO A 314 -14.65 -13.21 -8.53
N LEU A 315 -13.81 -12.64 -7.67
CA LEU A 315 -13.50 -11.21 -7.68
C LEU A 315 -12.74 -10.79 -8.95
N LEU A 316 -11.79 -11.60 -9.40
CA LEU A 316 -10.99 -11.37 -10.60
C LEU A 316 -11.87 -11.39 -11.86
N LEU A 317 -12.78 -12.36 -11.98
CA LEU A 317 -13.71 -12.43 -13.11
C LEU A 317 -14.68 -11.24 -13.15
N ARG A 318 -15.15 -10.77 -11.99
CA ARG A 318 -15.93 -9.52 -11.91
C ARG A 318 -15.11 -8.31 -12.30
N SER A 319 -13.84 -8.25 -11.89
CA SER A 319 -12.92 -7.16 -12.23
C SER A 319 -12.71 -7.06 -13.74
N ILE A 320 -12.51 -8.19 -14.42
CA ILE A 320 -12.37 -8.25 -15.89
C ILE A 320 -13.60 -7.66 -16.61
N ALA A 321 -14.80 -7.90 -16.10
CA ALA A 321 -16.03 -7.34 -16.67
C ALA A 321 -16.19 -5.83 -16.43
N LEU A 322 -15.47 -5.25 -15.45
CA LEU A 322 -15.58 -3.85 -15.05
C LEU A 322 -14.53 -2.94 -15.70
N VAL A 323 -13.34 -3.47 -16.01
CA VAL A 323 -12.26 -2.72 -16.67
C VAL A 323 -12.54 -2.67 -18.18
N GLN A 324 -12.94 -1.49 -18.66
CA GLN A 324 -13.28 -1.28 -20.07
C GLN A 324 -12.01 -1.26 -20.93
N SER A 325 -12.12 -1.71 -22.18
CA SER A 325 -11.01 -1.65 -23.16
C SER A 325 -10.52 -0.24 -23.47
N THR A 326 -11.34 0.78 -23.22
CA THR A 326 -11.01 2.20 -23.36
C THR A 326 -10.24 2.76 -22.16
N SER A 327 -10.14 2.01 -21.05
CA SER A 327 -9.42 2.44 -19.86
C SER A 327 -7.91 2.48 -20.12
N LYS A 328 -7.23 3.54 -19.65
CA LYS A 328 -5.75 3.62 -19.69
C LYS A 328 -5.08 2.48 -18.92
N MET A 329 -5.80 1.87 -17.97
CA MET A 329 -5.31 0.75 -17.16
C MET A 329 -5.58 -0.61 -17.79
N HIS A 330 -6.31 -0.68 -18.91
CA HIS A 330 -6.77 -1.96 -19.47
C HIS A 330 -5.63 -2.93 -19.76
N GLU A 331 -4.61 -2.50 -20.52
CA GLU A 331 -3.49 -3.38 -20.88
C GLU A 331 -2.70 -3.83 -19.65
N ALA A 332 -2.37 -2.90 -18.75
CA ALA A 332 -1.69 -3.21 -17.50
C ALA A 332 -2.49 -4.21 -16.65
N PHE A 333 -3.80 -4.03 -16.57
CA PHE A 333 -4.70 -4.94 -15.86
C PHE A 333 -4.71 -6.34 -16.48
N VAL A 334 -4.81 -6.44 -17.81
CA VAL A 334 -4.76 -7.72 -18.54
C VAL A 334 -3.46 -8.47 -18.23
N GLN A 335 -2.31 -7.77 -18.28
CA GLN A 335 -1.03 -8.38 -17.95
C GLN A 335 -0.96 -8.85 -16.49
N CYS A 336 -1.50 -8.07 -15.54
CA CYS A 336 -1.57 -8.47 -14.13
C CYS A 336 -2.42 -9.72 -13.92
N VAL A 337 -3.55 -9.83 -14.62
CA VAL A 337 -4.41 -11.02 -14.60
C VAL A 337 -3.64 -12.24 -15.11
N ILE A 338 -3.00 -12.13 -16.28
CA ILE A 338 -2.25 -13.23 -16.90
C ILE A 338 -1.10 -13.66 -15.98
N SER A 339 -0.32 -12.70 -15.47
CA SER A 339 0.79 -12.93 -14.54
C SER A 339 0.31 -13.64 -13.27
N THR A 340 -0.83 -13.23 -12.72
CA THR A 340 -1.39 -13.89 -11.53
C THR A 340 -1.83 -15.33 -11.83
N VAL A 341 -2.58 -15.54 -12.92
CA VAL A 341 -3.09 -16.87 -13.26
C VAL A 341 -1.96 -17.82 -13.61
N LYS A 342 -1.07 -17.43 -14.54
CA LYS A 342 0.01 -18.28 -15.04
C LYS A 342 1.22 -18.36 -14.10
N GLY A 343 1.58 -17.24 -13.47
CA GLY A 343 2.77 -17.14 -12.64
C GLY A 343 2.56 -17.60 -11.20
N VAL A 344 1.34 -17.47 -10.67
CA VAL A 344 1.04 -17.85 -9.27
C VAL A 344 0.20 -19.11 -9.21
N PHE A 345 -0.96 -19.13 -9.87
CA PHE A 345 -1.93 -20.19 -9.64
C PHE A 345 -1.66 -21.47 -10.41
N CYS A 346 -1.26 -21.41 -11.68
CA CYS A 346 -0.91 -22.61 -12.44
C CYS A 346 0.19 -23.43 -11.76
N PRO A 347 1.28 -22.85 -11.22
CA PRO A 347 2.27 -23.61 -10.44
C PRO A 347 1.72 -24.12 -9.11
N ALA A 348 0.88 -23.34 -8.43
CA ALA A 348 0.40 -23.67 -7.09
C ALA A 348 -0.59 -24.84 -7.02
N ILE A 349 -1.21 -25.23 -8.15
CA ILE A 349 -2.12 -26.39 -8.20
C ILE A 349 -1.47 -27.71 -7.74
N VAL A 350 -0.13 -27.79 -7.76
CA VAL A 350 0.59 -29.00 -7.31
C VAL A 350 0.27 -29.28 -5.84
N HIS A 351 -0.13 -28.26 -5.10
CA HIS A 351 -0.65 -28.40 -3.75
C HIS A 351 -2.15 -28.74 -3.78
N ARG A 352 -2.46 -29.91 -3.22
CA ARG A 352 -3.81 -30.48 -3.20
C ARG A 352 -4.86 -29.55 -2.60
N GLU A 353 -4.55 -28.89 -1.48
CA GLU A 353 -5.48 -27.96 -0.84
C GLU A 353 -5.81 -26.78 -1.76
N ILE A 354 -4.78 -26.19 -2.37
CA ILE A 354 -4.92 -25.08 -3.32
C ILE A 354 -5.77 -25.51 -4.52
N ALA A 355 -5.47 -26.67 -5.12
CA ALA A 355 -6.27 -27.20 -6.23
C ALA A 355 -7.75 -27.41 -5.85
N PHE A 356 -8.00 -27.94 -4.65
CA PHE A 356 -9.36 -28.12 -4.13
C PHE A 356 -10.09 -26.79 -3.90
N LEU A 357 -9.41 -25.81 -3.31
CA LEU A 357 -9.96 -24.47 -3.10
C LEU A 357 -10.26 -23.77 -4.43
N MET A 358 -9.40 -23.93 -5.43
CA MET A 358 -9.66 -23.43 -6.79
C MET A 358 -10.85 -24.13 -7.45
N GLU A 359 -10.92 -25.47 -7.41
CA GLU A 359 -12.05 -26.27 -7.92
C GLU A 359 -13.37 -25.77 -7.33
N ARG A 360 -13.39 -25.55 -6.01
CA ARG A 360 -14.55 -24.97 -5.29
C ARG A 360 -14.87 -23.57 -5.78
N SER A 361 -13.87 -22.71 -5.93
CA SER A 361 -14.04 -21.31 -6.37
C SER A 361 -14.62 -21.22 -7.78
N PHE A 362 -14.10 -22.02 -8.73
CA PHE A 362 -14.65 -22.12 -10.08
C PHE A 362 -16.08 -22.66 -10.10
N SER A 363 -16.38 -23.64 -9.24
CA SER A 363 -17.74 -24.19 -9.12
C SER A 363 -18.75 -23.14 -8.64
N ILE A 364 -18.35 -22.24 -7.73
CA ILE A 364 -19.21 -21.13 -7.26
C ILE A 364 -19.53 -20.19 -8.43
N VAL A 365 -18.53 -19.83 -9.23
CA VAL A 365 -18.71 -18.98 -10.41
C VAL A 365 -19.62 -19.66 -11.43
N ALA A 366 -19.39 -20.95 -11.71
CA ALA A 366 -20.20 -21.72 -12.65
C ALA A 366 -21.68 -21.79 -12.22
N LYS A 367 -21.97 -21.89 -10.92
CA LYS A 367 -23.36 -21.86 -10.40
C LYS A 367 -23.99 -20.47 -10.47
N ALA A 368 -23.20 -19.41 -10.35
CA ALA A 368 -23.66 -18.01 -10.44
C ALA A 368 -23.80 -17.47 -11.88
N SER A 369 -23.48 -18.29 -12.88
CA SER A 369 -23.27 -17.93 -14.29
C SER A 369 -24.51 -17.47 -15.07
N SER A 370 -25.69 -17.33 -14.45
CA SER A 370 -26.74 -16.49 -15.03
C SER A 370 -26.37 -15.00 -15.05
N LYS A 371 -25.34 -14.57 -14.29
CA LYS A 371 -24.94 -13.14 -14.15
C LYS A 371 -23.44 -12.85 -14.35
N VAL A 372 -22.57 -13.85 -14.40
CA VAL A 372 -21.12 -13.67 -14.59
C VAL A 372 -20.70 -14.48 -15.81
N GLN A 373 -20.67 -13.83 -16.98
CA GLN A 373 -20.18 -14.47 -18.19
C GLN A 373 -18.65 -14.65 -18.11
N PRO A 374 -18.09 -15.76 -18.62
CA PRO A 374 -16.66 -15.88 -18.83
C PRO A 374 -16.14 -14.70 -19.68
N PRO A 375 -14.84 -14.37 -19.62
CA PRO A 375 -14.29 -13.24 -20.36
C PRO A 375 -14.75 -13.29 -21.82
N ALA A 376 -15.39 -12.23 -22.29
CA ALA A 376 -15.90 -12.15 -23.66
C ALA A 376 -14.76 -12.36 -24.66
N ARG A 377 -15.09 -12.57 -25.95
CA ARG A 377 -14.10 -12.69 -27.04
C ARG A 377 -13.06 -11.57 -27.06
N SER A 378 -13.36 -10.41 -26.45
CA SER A 378 -12.45 -9.26 -26.28
C SER A 378 -11.21 -9.53 -25.41
N HIS A 379 -11.13 -10.64 -24.65
CA HIS A 379 -9.96 -10.96 -23.82
C HIS A 379 -9.42 -12.38 -24.07
N ALA A 380 -9.08 -12.70 -25.32
CA ALA A 380 -8.62 -14.03 -25.73
C ALA A 380 -7.45 -14.57 -24.88
N GLN A 381 -6.49 -13.72 -24.51
CA GLN A 381 -5.34 -14.12 -23.69
C GLN A 381 -5.72 -14.49 -22.25
N ILE A 382 -6.62 -13.72 -21.64
CA ILE A 382 -7.16 -14.03 -20.31
C ILE A 382 -7.94 -15.35 -20.38
N LYS A 383 -8.81 -15.50 -21.37
CA LYS A 383 -9.58 -16.73 -21.58
C LYS A 383 -8.67 -17.95 -21.66
N SER A 384 -7.64 -17.90 -22.52
CA SER A 384 -6.67 -18.98 -22.66
C SER A 384 -5.97 -19.32 -21.34
N SER A 385 -5.58 -18.31 -20.56
CA SER A 385 -4.92 -18.51 -19.25
C SER A 385 -5.84 -19.21 -18.24
N PHE A 386 -7.13 -18.86 -18.23
CA PHE A 386 -8.13 -19.49 -17.37
C PHE A 386 -8.50 -20.91 -17.82
N GLU A 387 -8.55 -21.17 -19.13
CA GLU A 387 -8.75 -22.52 -19.68
C GLU A 387 -7.60 -23.44 -19.29
N GLU A 388 -6.36 -22.98 -19.42
CA GLU A 388 -5.16 -23.69 -18.98
C GLU A 388 -5.24 -24.04 -17.48
N LEU A 389 -5.58 -23.07 -16.62
CA LEU A 389 -5.76 -23.29 -15.19
C LEU A 389 -6.87 -24.31 -14.89
N ARG A 390 -7.98 -24.26 -15.62
CA ARG A 390 -9.10 -25.20 -15.45
C ARG A 390 -8.70 -26.63 -15.84
N ASP A 391 -7.99 -26.79 -16.94
CA ASP A 391 -7.53 -28.10 -17.42
C ASP A 391 -6.50 -28.71 -16.45
N LEU A 392 -5.68 -27.86 -15.86
CA LEU A 392 -4.75 -28.19 -14.77
C LEU A 392 -5.49 -28.68 -13.51
N ILE A 393 -6.55 -27.99 -13.08
CA ILE A 393 -7.39 -28.41 -11.95
C ILE A 393 -8.13 -29.72 -12.24
N ALA A 394 -8.66 -29.89 -13.47
CA ALA A 394 -9.37 -31.10 -13.89
C ALA A 394 -8.47 -32.33 -13.86
N ARG A 395 -7.22 -32.21 -14.35
CA ARG A 395 -6.18 -33.25 -14.19
C ARG A 395 -5.92 -33.57 -12.72
N GLY A 396 -5.95 -32.56 -11.85
CA GLY A 396 -5.96 -32.70 -10.39
C GLY A 396 -7.04 -33.68 -9.85
N GLY A 397 -8.20 -33.71 -10.50
CA GLY A 397 -9.34 -34.57 -10.16
C GLY A 397 -9.12 -36.06 -10.48
N GLU A 398 -8.37 -36.39 -11.53
CA GLU A 398 -8.01 -37.77 -11.90
C GLU A 398 -7.18 -38.45 -10.80
N TYR A 399 -6.48 -37.67 -9.97
CA TYR A 399 -5.73 -38.19 -8.82
C TYR A 399 -6.62 -38.62 -7.65
N LYS A 400 -7.92 -38.29 -7.64
CA LYS A 400 -8.89 -38.82 -6.66
C LYS A 400 -9.04 -40.34 -6.78
N GLU A 401 -8.69 -40.95 -7.92
CA GLU A 401 -8.75 -42.41 -8.11
C GLU A 401 -7.61 -43.17 -7.40
N TYR A 402 -6.44 -42.54 -7.23
CA TYR A 402 -5.31 -43.10 -6.46
C TYR A 402 -5.54 -43.11 -4.95
N ARG A 403 -6.68 -42.57 -4.50
CA ARG A 403 -7.12 -42.46 -3.10
C ARG A 403 -7.66 -43.78 -2.53
N LYS A 404 -7.92 -44.79 -3.37
CA LYS A 404 -8.53 -46.06 -2.96
C LYS A 404 -7.55 -47.09 -2.38
N GLY A 405 -6.25 -46.79 -2.31
CA GLY A 405 -5.26 -47.63 -1.65
C GLY A 405 -4.81 -47.02 -0.32
N ASP A 406 -5.22 -47.60 0.80
CA ASP A 406 -4.72 -47.22 2.12
C ASP A 406 -3.18 -47.28 2.17
N ASN A 407 -2.57 -46.28 2.82
CA ASN A 407 -1.14 -46.17 3.15
C ASN A 407 -0.13 -45.69 2.08
N ARG A 408 -0.48 -44.78 1.16
CA ARG A 408 0.56 -44.07 0.39
C ARG A 408 0.43 -42.55 0.47
N SER A 409 1.39 -41.92 1.15
CA SER A 409 1.68 -40.50 0.99
C SER A 409 2.28 -40.29 -0.40
N ILE A 410 1.52 -39.67 -1.30
CA ILE A 410 2.00 -39.33 -2.65
C ILE A 410 2.64 -37.94 -2.58
N LEU A 411 3.95 -37.87 -2.79
CA LEU A 411 4.67 -36.61 -2.95
C LEU A 411 4.63 -36.22 -4.44
N TYR A 412 4.01 -35.09 -4.76
CA TYR A 412 3.90 -34.61 -6.13
C TYR A 412 5.11 -33.73 -6.46
N CYS A 413 6.01 -34.23 -7.29
CA CYS A 413 7.12 -33.45 -7.86
C CYS A 413 7.05 -33.54 -9.38
N GLY A 414 6.72 -32.43 -10.04
CA GLY A 414 6.69 -32.36 -11.50
C GLY A 414 6.26 -30.96 -11.97
N ASN A 415 7.02 -30.39 -12.89
CA ASN A 415 6.67 -29.14 -13.53
C ASN A 415 5.41 -29.38 -14.39
N GLY A 416 4.29 -28.73 -14.06
CA GLY A 416 3.00 -28.88 -14.74
C GLY A 416 3.04 -28.50 -16.24
N MET A 417 4.12 -27.85 -16.68
CA MET A 417 4.42 -27.53 -18.08
C MET A 417 5.02 -28.70 -18.88
N VAL A 418 5.46 -29.78 -18.23
CA VAL A 418 6.03 -30.93 -18.94
C VAL A 418 4.89 -31.87 -19.35
N ASN A 419 4.47 -31.73 -20.60
CA ASN A 419 3.53 -32.64 -21.24
C ASN A 419 3.97 -34.10 -21.09
N ASN A 420 3.01 -34.97 -20.74
CA ASN A 420 3.06 -36.42 -20.94
C ASN A 420 4.14 -37.23 -20.21
N LEU A 421 4.12 -37.23 -18.88
CA LEU A 421 4.58 -38.40 -18.13
C LEU A 421 3.38 -39.08 -17.48
N ARG A 422 2.86 -40.11 -18.16
CA ARG A 422 2.05 -41.16 -17.50
C ARG A 422 2.87 -41.68 -16.32
N LEU A 423 2.47 -41.35 -15.10
CA LEU A 423 2.99 -41.95 -13.88
C LEU A 423 2.66 -43.45 -13.93
N ARG A 424 3.58 -44.26 -14.47
CA ARG A 424 3.62 -45.68 -14.14
C ARG A 424 3.98 -45.77 -12.66
N SER A 425 3.26 -46.59 -11.92
CA SER A 425 3.49 -46.85 -10.50
C SER A 425 4.92 -47.32 -10.25
N CYS A 426 5.82 -46.40 -9.91
CA CYS A 426 7.12 -46.74 -9.37
C CYS A 426 6.97 -46.95 -7.87
N ASN A 427 7.02 -48.20 -7.42
CA ASN A 427 7.14 -48.53 -6.00
C ASN A 427 8.52 -48.05 -5.50
N PHE A 428 8.61 -46.83 -4.97
CA PHE A 428 9.78 -46.40 -4.22
C PHE A 428 9.75 -47.06 -2.84
N ARG A 429 10.65 -48.02 -2.61
CA ARG A 429 11.10 -48.38 -1.26
C ARG A 429 12.27 -47.46 -0.94
N ILE A 430 12.17 -46.69 0.14
CA ILE A 430 13.32 -46.00 0.73
C ILE A 430 14.22 -47.11 1.28
N PRO A 431 15.47 -47.28 0.79
CA PRO A 431 16.39 -48.22 1.42
C PRO A 431 16.79 -47.67 2.78
N ASN A 432 16.83 -48.53 3.81
CA ASN A 432 17.46 -48.18 5.07
C ASN A 432 18.91 -47.76 4.80
N SER A 433 19.23 -46.51 5.12
CA SER A 433 20.54 -45.92 4.87
C SER A 433 21.56 -46.46 5.86
N SER A 434 22.27 -47.52 5.47
CA SER A 434 23.58 -47.86 6.00
C SER A 434 24.46 -48.27 4.84
N ASN A 435 24.99 -47.28 4.12
CA ASN A 435 26.38 -47.18 3.66
C ASN A 435 26.52 -46.19 2.49
N SER A 436 27.45 -45.25 2.69
CA SER A 436 28.23 -44.47 1.71
C SER A 436 27.59 -44.07 0.37
N VAL A 437 27.24 -42.79 0.22
CA VAL A 437 27.25 -42.11 -1.08
C VAL A 437 28.17 -40.89 -0.99
N THR A 438 29.32 -41.01 -1.65
CA THR A 438 30.31 -39.96 -1.87
C THR A 438 29.83 -39.06 -3.01
N ASN A 439 28.97 -38.10 -2.70
CA ASN A 439 28.86 -36.77 -3.35
C ASN A 439 27.59 -36.07 -2.83
N PRO A 440 27.64 -34.79 -2.43
CA PRO A 440 26.45 -34.08 -2.01
C PRO A 440 25.48 -33.90 -3.19
N PRO A 441 24.19 -34.29 -3.04
CA PRO A 441 23.18 -34.05 -4.08
C PRO A 441 23.04 -32.54 -4.34
N ARG A 442 22.97 -32.16 -5.61
CA ARG A 442 22.63 -30.78 -5.99
C ARG A 442 21.20 -30.49 -5.55
N SER A 443 20.97 -29.34 -4.93
CA SER A 443 19.64 -28.90 -4.52
C SER A 443 19.16 -27.70 -5.30
N ILE A 444 17.87 -27.68 -5.62
CA ILE A 444 17.14 -26.52 -6.12
C ILE A 444 16.05 -26.24 -5.10
N ASP A 445 15.81 -24.96 -4.77
CA ASP A 445 14.65 -24.54 -3.96
C ASP A 445 13.58 -24.01 -4.92
N VAL A 446 12.39 -24.60 -4.91
CA VAL A 446 11.20 -24.05 -5.59
C VAL A 446 10.11 -23.92 -4.55
N LEU A 447 9.67 -22.69 -4.29
CA LEU A 447 8.57 -22.37 -3.36
C LEU A 447 8.74 -22.95 -1.95
N GLY A 448 9.96 -22.93 -1.41
CA GLY A 448 10.26 -23.43 -0.06
C GLY A 448 10.34 -24.95 0.07
N VAL A 449 10.35 -25.68 -1.05
CA VAL A 449 10.64 -27.11 -1.10
C VAL A 449 12.06 -27.31 -1.62
N ARG A 450 12.93 -27.87 -0.78
CA ARG A 450 14.31 -28.20 -1.12
C ARG A 450 14.36 -29.55 -1.83
N PHE A 451 14.65 -29.54 -3.12
CA PHE A 451 14.76 -30.77 -3.93
C PHE A 451 16.16 -31.34 -3.79
N TYR A 452 16.30 -32.65 -3.55
CA TYR A 452 17.57 -33.36 -3.58
C TYR A 452 17.58 -34.34 -4.74
N PHE A 453 18.52 -34.18 -5.68
CA PHE A 453 18.69 -35.11 -6.80
C PHE A 453 19.78 -36.12 -6.47
N THR A 454 19.40 -37.37 -6.24
CA THR A 454 20.34 -38.51 -6.32
C THR A 454 20.42 -38.99 -7.76
N ALA A 455 21.61 -38.91 -8.35
CA ALA A 455 21.87 -39.51 -9.66
C ALA A 455 21.66 -41.02 -9.56
N VAL A 456 20.64 -41.55 -10.25
CA VAL A 456 20.49 -42.99 -10.45
C VAL A 456 21.33 -43.34 -11.67
N GLU A 457 22.49 -43.97 -11.44
CA GLU A 457 23.23 -44.64 -12.51
C GLU A 457 22.40 -45.82 -13.03
N SER A 458 21.63 -45.61 -14.10
CA SER A 458 21.09 -46.71 -14.89
C SER A 458 22.08 -47.06 -16.00
N ALA A 459 22.69 -48.23 -15.87
CA ALA A 459 23.62 -48.80 -16.83
C ALA A 459 22.99 -49.00 -18.23
N LYS A 460 23.75 -48.55 -19.24
CA LYS A 460 23.90 -49.11 -20.61
C LYS A 460 22.67 -49.24 -21.53
N LYS A 461 22.62 -48.32 -22.51
CA LYS A 461 22.68 -48.51 -23.99
C LYS A 461 21.68 -47.61 -24.75
N SER A 462 22.19 -47.13 -25.89
CA SER A 462 21.57 -46.39 -27.00
C SER A 462 21.28 -44.89 -26.82
N THR A 463 22.33 -44.12 -27.15
CA THR A 463 22.34 -43.05 -28.16
C THR A 463 21.34 -41.88 -28.06
N GLY A 464 21.90 -40.71 -27.71
CA GLY A 464 21.73 -39.49 -28.49
C GLY A 464 20.57 -38.58 -28.08
N LEU A 465 20.85 -37.55 -27.29
CA LEU A 465 20.74 -36.15 -27.71
C LEU A 465 21.35 -35.25 -26.64
N ALA A 466 22.31 -34.42 -27.06
CA ALA A 466 23.02 -33.48 -26.23
C ALA A 466 22.11 -32.34 -25.76
N THR A 467 22.02 -32.12 -24.45
CA THR A 467 21.47 -30.87 -23.88
C THR A 467 22.64 -29.92 -23.62
N ARG A 468 22.81 -28.92 -24.50
CA ARG A 468 23.63 -27.73 -24.22
C ARG A 468 22.76 -26.69 -23.52
N PHE A 469 23.10 -26.33 -22.28
CA PHE A 469 22.71 -25.05 -21.69
C PHE A 469 23.99 -24.24 -21.50
N SER A 470 24.10 -23.15 -22.26
CA SER A 470 25.09 -22.09 -22.04
C SER A 470 24.61 -21.22 -20.89
N ALA A 471 25.41 -21.15 -19.83
CA ALA A 471 25.32 -20.09 -18.84
C ALA A 471 25.86 -18.79 -19.46
N LEU A 472 25.14 -17.70 -19.28
CA LEU A 472 25.71 -16.35 -19.35
C LEU A 472 25.28 -15.62 -18.07
N THR A 473 26.30 -15.03 -17.49
CA THR A 473 26.43 -14.24 -16.25
C THR A 473 25.37 -13.19 -16.02
#